data_AF-A0A927VNR2-F1
#
_entry.id   AF-A0A927VNR2-F1
#
_cell.length_a   1.000
_cell.length_b   1.000
_cell.length_c   1.000
_cell.angle_alpha   90.00
_cell.angle_beta   90.00
_cell.angle_gamma   90.00
#
_symmetry.space_group_name_H-M   'P 1'
#
loop_
_entity.id
_entity.type
_entity.pdbx_description
1 polymer ?
#
loop_
_entity_poly.entity_id
_entity_poly.type
_entity_poly.pdbx_seq_one_letter_code
_entity_poly.pdbx_strand_id
1 'polypeptide(L)'
;MKKTVITIIAIMAGVMSMSVMAGCFKEKHKLIFDGYGFESKRTEYAAGEKVTVYYDLIGTDTDYRFTIDEDVKMKQDFDNKHGYIFTFKMPDHDVTISVESHSSMMYDPNANQPVPADPATDPFDGSKIVFDYYEAVVATVGGDGYDEFVLFEKDGENLYLAKYSKWEDGPERMYYCEVPGAVFDDCMAVVKKYKMDNWKDGFGMTGKMYVVKYKDGDELKRVSSENMPENGGSAFDEVSSVLSSVWKTYGKDAFWVCPECGSSNSGEYCSECGRKKP
;
A
#
# COMPACT_ATOMS: atom_id res chain seq x y z
N MET A 1 60.83 -66.71 -36.02
CA MET A 1 59.87 -65.70 -36.54
C MET A 1 58.50 -65.95 -35.91
N LYS A 2 57.93 -64.88 -35.32
CA LYS A 2 56.50 -64.61 -35.03
C LYS A 2 55.75 -65.59 -34.10
N LYS A 3 55.52 -65.21 -32.83
CA LYS A 3 54.45 -64.34 -32.26
C LYS A 3 53.20 -65.18 -31.90
N THR A 4 52.96 -65.44 -30.60
CA THR A 4 52.02 -64.71 -29.70
C THR A 4 50.61 -65.33 -29.79
N VAL A 5 50.19 -66.21 -28.85
CA VAL A 5 49.40 -65.92 -27.60
C VAL A 5 47.96 -65.49 -27.91
N ILE A 6 46.85 -65.90 -27.28
CA ILE A 6 46.45 -66.86 -26.23
C ILE A 6 44.90 -67.04 -26.40
N THR A 7 44.47 -68.30 -26.46
CA THR A 7 43.35 -69.03 -25.79
C THR A 7 42.04 -68.38 -25.23
N ILE A 8 40.96 -69.19 -25.31
CA ILE A 8 39.74 -69.37 -24.43
C ILE A 8 38.45 -68.60 -24.84
N ILE A 9 37.42 -69.21 -25.47
CA ILE A 9 36.27 -70.08 -25.02
C ILE A 9 35.15 -69.36 -24.23
N ALA A 10 33.90 -69.40 -24.75
CA ALA A 10 32.60 -69.72 -24.09
C ALA A 10 31.41 -69.17 -24.94
N ILE A 11 30.56 -69.99 -25.56
CA ILE A 11 29.32 -70.66 -25.09
C ILE A 11 28.11 -69.70 -24.90
N MET A 12 27.01 -70.08 -25.57
CA MET A 12 25.72 -69.41 -25.73
C MET A 12 24.93 -69.14 -24.44
N ALA A 13 24.18 -68.02 -24.41
CA ALA A 13 22.98 -67.86 -23.59
C ALA A 13 22.02 -66.78 -24.14
N GLY A 14 20.79 -67.20 -24.43
CA GLY A 14 19.52 -66.48 -24.19
C GLY A 14 19.36 -65.05 -24.72
N VAL A 15 18.67 -64.93 -25.86
CA VAL A 15 17.98 -63.70 -26.26
C VAL A 15 16.78 -63.50 -25.33
N MET A 16 16.98 -62.84 -24.18
CA MET A 16 15.89 -62.18 -23.48
C MET A 16 15.65 -60.83 -24.15
N SER A 17 14.47 -60.72 -24.76
CA SER A 17 13.88 -59.47 -25.23
C SER A 17 13.80 -58.47 -24.08
N MET A 18 14.82 -57.62 -23.94
CA MET A 18 14.71 -56.38 -23.16
C MET A 18 13.89 -55.41 -23.99
N SER A 19 12.57 -55.47 -23.79
CA SER A 19 11.66 -54.38 -24.10
C SER A 19 12.15 -53.16 -23.34
N VAL A 20 12.97 -52.32 -23.99
CA VAL A 20 13.31 -51.00 -23.49
C VAL A 20 12.00 -50.23 -23.51
N MET A 21 11.28 -50.25 -22.39
CA MET A 21 10.31 -49.22 -22.11
C MET A 21 11.12 -47.93 -22.09
N ALA A 22 11.15 -47.25 -23.24
CA ALA A 22 11.45 -45.83 -23.33
C ALA A 22 10.31 -45.07 -22.62
N GLY A 23 10.13 -45.34 -21.33
CA GLY A 23 9.51 -44.37 -20.45
C GLY A 23 10.46 -43.20 -20.49
N CYS A 24 9.98 -42.05 -20.97
CA CYS A 24 10.64 -40.77 -20.75
C CYS A 24 10.91 -40.66 -19.25
N PHE A 25 12.08 -41.11 -18.80
CA PHE A 25 12.61 -40.83 -17.48
C PHE A 25 12.99 -39.36 -17.55
N LYS A 26 11.96 -38.50 -17.43
CA LYS A 26 12.17 -37.08 -17.28
C LYS A 26 12.96 -36.93 -16.00
N GLU A 27 14.14 -36.33 -16.13
CA GLU A 27 14.97 -36.00 -14.99
C GLU A 27 14.11 -35.25 -13.97
N LYS A 28 14.25 -35.65 -12.71
CA LYS A 28 13.50 -35.03 -11.62
C LYS A 28 14.37 -33.96 -11.02
N HIS A 29 13.76 -32.81 -10.83
CA HIS A 29 14.37 -31.66 -10.20
C HIS A 29 13.78 -31.44 -8.82
N LYS A 30 14.59 -30.88 -7.93
CA LYS A 30 14.23 -30.64 -6.54
C LYS A 30 13.47 -29.33 -6.41
N LEU A 31 12.44 -29.36 -5.57
CA LEU A 31 11.79 -28.18 -5.01
C LEU A 31 12.41 -27.92 -3.64
N ILE A 32 13.12 -26.80 -3.53
CA ILE A 32 13.86 -26.40 -2.34
C ILE A 32 13.07 -25.28 -1.64
N PHE A 33 12.87 -25.43 -0.35
CA PHE A 33 12.23 -24.42 0.50
C PHE A 33 13.31 -23.67 1.27
N ASP A 34 13.42 -22.38 0.98
CA ASP A 34 14.31 -21.47 1.67
C ASP A 34 13.49 -20.60 2.63
N GLY A 35 13.19 -21.20 3.78
CA GLY A 35 12.37 -20.62 4.84
C GLY A 35 11.36 -21.61 5.41
N TYR A 36 10.78 -21.27 6.55
CA TYR A 36 9.82 -22.11 7.28
C TYR A 36 8.39 -21.80 6.85
N GLY A 37 7.49 -22.80 6.92
CA GLY A 37 6.07 -22.63 6.62
C GLY A 37 5.63 -23.06 5.23
N PHE A 38 6.56 -23.47 4.36
CA PHE A 38 6.22 -24.05 3.06
C PHE A 38 5.82 -25.52 3.15
N GLU A 39 4.76 -25.88 2.45
CA GLU A 39 4.34 -27.27 2.27
C GLU A 39 4.05 -27.58 0.80
N SER A 40 4.44 -28.78 0.37
CA SER A 40 4.01 -29.32 -0.93
C SER A 40 3.80 -30.83 -0.85
N LYS A 41 3.06 -31.36 -1.81
CA LYS A 41 2.79 -32.80 -1.91
C LYS A 41 4.08 -33.62 -2.08
N ARG A 42 5.08 -33.06 -2.76
CA ARG A 42 6.38 -33.69 -3.05
C ARG A 42 7.46 -32.62 -3.05
N THR A 43 8.71 -33.06 -2.99
CA THR A 43 9.90 -32.20 -3.10
C THR A 43 10.71 -32.49 -4.37
N GLU A 44 10.23 -33.36 -5.25
CA GLU A 44 10.86 -33.69 -6.53
C GLU A 44 9.80 -33.84 -7.63
N TYR A 45 10.05 -33.20 -8.78
CA TYR A 45 9.12 -33.10 -9.90
C TYR A 45 9.85 -33.26 -11.23
N ALA A 46 9.19 -33.86 -12.23
CA ALA A 46 9.73 -33.90 -13.59
C ALA A 46 9.52 -32.57 -14.30
N ALA A 47 10.42 -32.20 -15.23
CA ALA A 47 10.27 -31.00 -16.05
C ALA A 47 8.89 -30.93 -16.76
N GLY A 48 8.22 -29.79 -16.59
CA GLY A 48 6.89 -29.46 -17.07
C GLY A 48 5.73 -29.93 -16.17
N GLU A 49 5.98 -30.67 -15.09
CA GLU A 49 4.96 -31.07 -14.13
C GLU A 49 4.41 -29.85 -13.38
N LYS A 50 3.11 -29.86 -13.09
CA LYS A 50 2.47 -28.78 -12.32
C LYS A 50 2.83 -28.95 -10.84
N VAL A 51 3.41 -27.92 -10.26
CA VAL A 51 3.77 -27.85 -8.85
C VAL A 51 2.75 -26.97 -8.12
N THR A 52 2.38 -27.36 -6.90
CA THR A 52 1.57 -26.54 -5.99
C THR A 52 2.25 -26.52 -4.63
N VAL A 53 2.47 -25.32 -4.10
CA VAL A 53 3.10 -25.07 -2.81
C VAL A 53 2.15 -24.22 -1.97
N TYR A 54 2.05 -24.52 -0.68
CA TYR A 54 1.26 -23.79 0.30
C TYR A 54 2.17 -23.10 1.30
N TYR A 55 1.70 -22.00 1.86
CA TYR A 55 2.34 -21.32 2.97
C TYR A 55 1.27 -20.86 3.97
N ASP A 56 1.23 -21.50 5.14
CA ASP A 56 0.19 -21.32 6.15
C ASP A 56 0.67 -20.62 7.43
N LEU A 57 1.98 -20.37 7.56
CA LEU A 57 2.57 -19.67 8.70
C LEU A 57 2.34 -18.17 8.61
N ILE A 58 1.08 -17.75 8.77
CA ILE A 58 0.62 -16.38 8.64
C ILE A 58 0.48 -15.72 10.01
N GLY A 59 1.28 -14.68 10.26
CA GLY A 59 1.15 -13.76 11.37
C GLY A 59 0.32 -12.54 10.99
N THR A 60 -0.42 -11.99 11.96
CA THR A 60 -1.22 -10.76 11.77
C THR A 60 -0.36 -9.52 11.57
N ASP A 61 0.86 -9.52 12.12
CA ASP A 61 1.80 -8.39 12.12
C ASP A 61 3.09 -8.74 11.36
N THR A 62 2.95 -9.37 10.19
CA THR A 62 4.08 -9.80 9.38
C THR A 62 3.77 -9.65 7.90
N ASP A 63 4.61 -8.90 7.21
CA ASP A 63 4.61 -8.79 5.76
C ASP A 63 5.48 -9.90 5.18
N TYR A 64 4.94 -10.61 4.20
CA TYR A 64 5.61 -11.73 3.54
C TYR A 64 5.92 -11.37 2.10
N ARG A 65 7.16 -11.61 1.70
CA ARG A 65 7.60 -11.56 0.31
C ARG A 65 8.06 -12.94 -0.10
N PHE A 66 7.48 -13.44 -1.18
CA PHE A 66 7.82 -14.74 -1.75
C PHE A 66 8.57 -14.53 -3.05
N THR A 67 9.71 -15.19 -3.19
CA THR A 67 10.51 -15.17 -4.41
C THR A 67 10.73 -16.58 -4.90
N ILE A 68 10.92 -16.69 -6.21
CA ILE A 68 11.21 -17.92 -6.93
C ILE A 68 12.20 -17.54 -8.03
N ASP A 69 12.91 -18.53 -8.57
CA ASP A 69 13.83 -18.35 -9.69
C ASP A 69 13.21 -17.48 -10.82
N GLU A 70 13.99 -16.53 -11.36
CA GLU A 70 13.50 -15.47 -12.25
C GLU A 70 12.81 -15.98 -13.52
N ASP A 71 13.16 -17.18 -14.00
CA ASP A 71 12.61 -17.81 -15.19
C ASP A 71 11.31 -18.60 -14.93
N VAL A 72 10.94 -18.79 -13.66
CA VAL A 72 9.74 -19.54 -13.26
C VAL A 72 8.54 -18.61 -13.16
N LYS A 73 7.58 -18.79 -14.07
CA LYS A 73 6.29 -18.10 -14.03
C LYS A 73 5.37 -18.70 -12.98
N MET A 74 5.35 -18.09 -11.80
CA MET A 74 4.51 -18.49 -10.67
C MET A 74 3.19 -17.71 -10.63
N LYS A 75 2.08 -18.43 -10.43
CA LYS A 75 0.80 -17.84 -10.00
C LYS A 75 0.73 -17.90 -8.48
N GLN A 76 0.37 -16.78 -7.85
CA GLN A 76 0.06 -16.67 -6.42
C GLN A 76 -1.45 -16.47 -6.21
N ASP A 77 -1.99 -17.12 -5.19
CA ASP A 77 -3.38 -17.04 -4.75
C ASP A 77 -3.45 -17.07 -3.21
N PHE A 78 -4.63 -16.86 -2.63
CA PHE A 78 -4.82 -16.89 -1.18
C PHE A 78 -6.18 -17.49 -0.79
N ASP A 79 -6.19 -18.37 0.21
CA ASP A 79 -7.44 -18.78 0.88
C ASP A 79 -7.28 -18.91 2.41
N ASN A 80 -8.40 -18.80 3.12
CA ASN A 80 -8.41 -18.80 4.60
C ASN A 80 -8.03 -20.15 5.24
N LYS A 81 -7.95 -21.23 4.46
CA LYS A 81 -7.64 -22.58 4.95
C LYS A 81 -6.18 -22.95 4.77
N HIS A 82 -5.54 -22.52 3.68
CA HIS A 82 -4.19 -22.91 3.29
C HIS A 82 -3.21 -21.73 3.24
N GLY A 83 -3.68 -20.51 3.47
CA GLY A 83 -2.86 -19.31 3.38
C GLY A 83 -2.51 -18.95 1.94
N TYR A 84 -1.22 -18.68 1.68
CA TYR A 84 -0.75 -18.41 0.32
C TYR A 84 -0.58 -19.70 -0.47
N ILE A 85 -1.00 -19.66 -1.74
CA ILE A 85 -0.96 -20.80 -2.65
C ILE A 85 -0.18 -20.42 -3.89
N PHE A 86 0.89 -21.15 -4.17
CA PHE A 86 1.76 -20.95 -5.32
C PHE A 86 1.58 -22.08 -6.31
N THR A 87 1.47 -21.75 -7.60
CA THR A 87 1.34 -22.73 -8.68
C THR A 87 2.23 -22.36 -9.85
N PHE A 88 3.06 -23.31 -10.31
CA PHE A 88 3.95 -23.13 -11.46
C PHE A 88 4.18 -24.46 -12.19
N LYS A 89 4.94 -24.42 -13.29
CA LYS A 89 5.44 -25.63 -13.96
C LYS A 89 6.91 -25.80 -13.65
N MET A 90 7.33 -27.02 -13.27
CA MET A 90 8.74 -27.30 -12.97
C MET A 90 9.61 -27.05 -14.22
N PRO A 91 10.65 -26.21 -14.14
CA PRO A 91 11.63 -26.05 -15.22
C PRO A 91 12.58 -27.27 -15.27
N ASP A 92 13.55 -27.23 -16.19
CA ASP A 92 14.58 -28.26 -16.36
C ASP A 92 15.79 -28.02 -15.44
N HIS A 93 15.51 -27.60 -14.21
CA HIS A 93 16.49 -27.42 -13.12
C HIS A 93 15.76 -27.41 -11.77
N ASP A 94 16.54 -27.55 -10.70
CA ASP A 94 16.04 -27.41 -9.33
C ASP A 94 15.50 -25.99 -9.12
N VAL A 95 14.41 -25.87 -8.37
CA VAL A 95 13.74 -24.59 -8.08
C VAL A 95 13.81 -24.30 -6.61
N THR A 96 14.21 -23.08 -6.26
CA THR A 96 14.12 -22.58 -4.88
C THR A 96 12.95 -21.61 -4.77
N ILE A 97 12.09 -21.83 -3.79
CA ILE A 97 11.12 -20.82 -3.35
C ILE A 97 11.54 -20.32 -1.98
N SER A 98 11.70 -19.02 -1.87
CA SER A 98 12.14 -18.35 -0.64
C SER A 98 10.99 -17.53 -0.07
N VAL A 99 11.00 -17.39 1.25
CA VAL A 99 10.15 -16.42 1.96
C VAL A 99 11.04 -15.47 2.74
N GLU A 100 10.84 -14.18 2.50
CA GLU A 100 11.30 -13.13 3.39
C GLU A 100 10.10 -12.68 4.21
N SER A 101 10.16 -12.88 5.53
CA SER A 101 9.15 -12.38 6.44
C SER A 101 9.72 -11.18 7.20
N HIS A 102 9.07 -10.04 7.08
CA HIS A 102 9.37 -8.87 7.88
C HIS A 102 8.22 -8.69 8.86
N SER A 103 8.50 -8.79 10.16
CA SER A 103 7.49 -8.39 11.12
C SER A 103 7.21 -6.91 10.89
N SER A 104 5.94 -6.57 10.64
CA SER A 104 5.51 -5.18 10.46
C SER A 104 5.57 -4.39 11.78
N MET A 105 5.92 -5.06 12.89
CA MET A 105 6.30 -4.46 14.17
C MET A 105 7.81 -4.23 14.33
N MET A 106 8.65 -4.59 13.34
CA MET A 106 10.10 -4.37 13.44
C MET A 106 10.46 -2.95 13.02
N TYR A 107 11.03 -2.23 13.98
CA TYR A 107 11.66 -0.93 13.79
C TYR A 107 12.68 -0.98 12.64
N ASP A 108 12.33 -0.38 11.49
CA ASP A 108 13.27 -0.11 10.40
C ASP A 108 14.04 1.19 10.74
N PRO A 109 15.35 1.12 11.04
CA PRO A 109 16.16 2.29 11.37
C PRO A 109 16.31 3.27 10.20
N ASN A 110 15.96 2.86 8.96
CA ASN A 110 16.03 3.68 7.77
C ASN A 110 14.67 4.17 7.26
N ALA A 111 13.55 3.58 7.70
CA ALA A 111 12.20 4.19 7.55
C ALA A 111 12.04 5.45 8.42
N ASN A 112 12.90 5.58 9.44
CA ASN A 112 13.09 6.76 10.28
C ASN A 112 14.33 7.57 9.88
N GLN A 113 14.81 7.50 8.63
CA GLN A 113 15.53 8.67 8.13
C GLN A 113 14.48 9.78 8.10
N PRO A 114 14.57 10.82 8.96
CA PRO A 114 13.80 12.02 8.70
C PRO A 114 14.14 12.39 7.26
N VAL A 115 13.14 12.47 6.38
CA VAL A 115 13.27 13.43 5.28
C VAL A 115 13.70 14.70 6.02
N PRO A 116 14.91 15.25 5.79
CA PRO A 116 15.27 16.48 6.43
C PRO A 116 14.10 17.41 6.12
N ALA A 117 13.36 17.82 7.16
CA ALA A 117 12.55 19.01 7.02
C ALA A 117 13.59 20.02 6.56
N ASP A 118 13.57 20.38 5.28
CA ASP A 118 14.27 21.57 4.86
C ASP A 118 13.64 22.66 5.72
N PRO A 119 14.35 23.15 6.75
CA PRO A 119 13.75 24.08 7.70
C PRO A 119 13.47 25.43 7.03
N ALA A 120 13.80 25.58 5.73
CA ALA A 120 13.53 26.76 4.94
C ALA A 120 12.11 26.82 4.33
N THR A 121 11.32 25.75 4.33
CA THR A 121 9.94 25.82 3.82
C THR A 121 8.97 25.00 4.65
N ASP A 122 8.16 25.67 5.46
CA ASP A 122 6.92 25.10 5.97
C ASP A 122 6.08 24.63 4.76
N PRO A 123 5.82 23.32 4.60
CA PRO A 123 4.99 22.82 3.51
C PRO A 123 3.52 23.23 3.70
N PHE A 124 3.13 23.68 4.90
CA PHE A 124 1.77 24.07 5.27
C PHE A 124 1.58 25.58 5.38
N ASP A 125 2.39 26.35 4.63
CA ASP A 125 2.15 27.78 4.43
C ASP A 125 0.75 28.00 3.85
N GLY A 126 -0.07 28.80 4.54
CA GLY A 126 -1.43 29.14 4.12
C GLY A 126 -1.51 29.78 2.73
N SER A 127 -0.42 30.39 2.24
CA SER A 127 -0.33 30.91 0.87
C SER A 127 -0.34 29.82 -0.22
N LYS A 128 0.01 28.58 0.15
CA LYS A 128 0.05 27.41 -0.74
C LYS A 128 -1.26 26.63 -0.77
N ILE A 129 -2.28 27.03 -0.01
CA ILE A 129 -3.58 26.34 -0.01
C ILE A 129 -4.21 26.48 -1.40
N VAL A 130 -4.51 25.35 -2.03
CA VAL A 130 -5.26 25.30 -3.29
C VAL A 130 -6.70 24.86 -3.07
N PHE A 131 -6.96 24.07 -2.04
CA PHE A 131 -8.29 23.61 -1.67
C PHE A 131 -8.34 23.27 -0.18
N ASP A 132 -9.48 23.54 0.46
CA ASP A 132 -9.73 23.26 1.87
C ASP A 132 -11.20 22.87 2.03
N TYR A 133 -11.44 21.71 2.62
CA TYR A 133 -12.76 21.24 3.03
C TYR A 133 -12.78 21.06 4.54
N TYR A 134 -13.70 21.73 5.21
CA TYR A 134 -13.87 21.70 6.65
C TYR A 134 -15.31 21.31 7.02
N GLU A 135 -15.44 20.33 7.92
CA GLU A 135 -16.70 19.91 8.52
C GLU A 135 -16.58 19.95 10.04
N ALA A 136 -17.51 20.66 10.69
CA ALA A 136 -17.60 20.70 12.14
C ALA A 136 -19.00 20.42 12.67
N VAL A 137 -19.04 19.78 13.83
CA VAL A 137 -20.26 19.68 14.64
C VAL A 137 -20.37 20.93 15.49
N VAL A 138 -21.45 21.69 15.30
CA VAL A 138 -21.71 22.91 16.06
C VAL A 138 -22.75 22.59 17.12
N ALA A 139 -22.30 22.13 18.29
CA ALA A 139 -23.16 21.82 19.43
C ALA A 139 -23.31 23.03 20.37
N THR A 140 -24.50 23.27 20.91
CA THR A 140 -24.73 24.34 21.90
C THR A 140 -24.17 24.01 23.28
N VAL A 141 -23.78 22.74 23.52
CA VAL A 141 -23.19 22.24 24.77
C VAL A 141 -22.36 20.99 24.47
N GLY A 142 -21.05 21.07 24.71
CA GLY A 142 -20.09 19.95 24.61
C GLY A 142 -19.37 19.85 23.25
N GLY A 143 -18.09 20.26 23.23
CA GLY A 143 -17.05 19.94 22.25
C GLY A 143 -17.31 20.25 20.76
N ASP A 144 -16.64 21.26 20.22
CA ASP A 144 -16.62 21.55 18.78
C ASP A 144 -15.62 20.62 18.06
N GLY A 145 -16.05 19.37 17.83
CA GLY A 145 -15.30 18.41 17.04
C GLY A 145 -15.34 18.76 15.55
N TYR A 146 -14.24 18.53 14.84
CA TYR A 146 -14.15 18.81 13.42
C TYR A 146 -13.19 17.86 12.69
N ASP A 147 -13.44 17.71 11.39
CA ASP A 147 -12.54 17.10 10.40
C ASP A 147 -12.28 18.10 9.28
N GLU A 148 -11.03 18.22 8.86
CA GLU A 148 -10.61 19.14 7.80
C GLU A 148 -9.62 18.44 6.88
N PHE A 149 -9.78 18.65 5.57
CA PHE A 149 -8.86 18.20 4.54
C PHE A 149 -8.35 19.41 3.76
N VAL A 150 -7.04 19.57 3.69
CA VAL A 150 -6.40 20.72 3.01
C VAL A 150 -5.42 20.22 1.97
N LEU A 151 -5.54 20.71 0.74
CA LEU A 151 -4.59 20.54 -0.33
C LEU A 151 -3.64 21.74 -0.37
N PHE A 152 -2.34 21.47 -0.24
CA PHE A 152 -1.27 22.44 -0.38
C PHE A 152 -0.48 22.20 -1.67
N GLU A 153 -0.15 23.27 -2.36
CA GLU A 153 0.77 23.27 -3.49
C GLU A 153 2.16 22.81 -3.02
N LYS A 154 2.68 21.73 -3.63
CA LYS A 154 4.04 21.24 -3.39
C LYS A 154 4.94 21.64 -4.55
N ASP A 155 4.56 21.21 -5.75
CA ASP A 155 5.21 21.51 -7.02
C ASP A 155 4.15 21.56 -8.13
N GLY A 156 4.56 21.81 -9.38
CA GLY A 156 3.63 21.93 -10.50
C GLY A 156 2.87 20.65 -10.88
N GLU A 157 3.21 19.50 -10.29
CA GLU A 157 2.63 18.19 -10.61
C GLU A 157 1.97 17.51 -9.40
N ASN A 158 2.39 17.84 -8.18
CA ASN A 158 2.00 17.17 -6.94
C ASN A 158 1.51 18.16 -5.88
N LEU A 159 0.69 17.63 -4.97
CA LEU A 159 0.15 18.35 -3.82
C LEU A 159 0.45 17.59 -2.53
N TYR A 160 0.40 18.30 -1.40
CA TYR A 160 0.22 17.68 -0.11
C TYR A 160 -1.26 17.65 0.24
N LEU A 161 -1.79 16.49 0.61
CA LEU A 161 -3.09 16.37 1.26
C LEU A 161 -2.85 16.23 2.76
N ALA A 162 -3.25 17.25 3.52
CA ALA A 162 -3.28 17.22 4.97
C ALA A 162 -4.69 16.89 5.47
N LYS A 163 -4.76 16.16 6.57
CA LYS A 163 -5.97 15.86 7.32
C LYS A 163 -5.80 16.34 8.76
N TYR A 164 -6.64 17.26 9.18
CA TYR A 164 -6.76 17.71 10.57
C TYR A 164 -8.01 17.10 11.17
N SER A 165 -7.91 16.62 12.40
CA SER A 165 -9.04 16.08 13.14
C SER A 165 -8.94 16.48 14.60
N LYS A 166 -10.06 16.94 15.15
CA LYS A 166 -10.22 17.19 16.58
C LYS A 166 -11.50 16.55 17.07
N TRP A 167 -11.37 15.68 18.07
CA TRP A 167 -12.50 15.02 18.72
C TRP A 167 -12.55 15.51 20.18
N GLU A 168 -13.64 16.18 20.55
CA GLU A 168 -13.91 16.63 21.94
C GLU A 168 -12.78 17.50 22.53
N ASP A 169 -12.50 17.35 23.84
CA ASP A 169 -11.43 18.00 24.60
C ASP A 169 -10.01 17.45 24.27
N GLY A 170 -9.89 16.64 23.22
CA GLY A 170 -8.64 16.07 22.77
C GLY A 170 -7.75 17.07 22.02
N PRO A 171 -6.42 16.77 21.90
CA PRO A 171 -5.55 17.54 21.03
C PRO A 171 -5.96 17.34 19.57
N GLU A 172 -5.80 18.39 18.78
CA GLU A 172 -5.86 18.30 17.34
C GLU A 172 -4.76 17.37 16.82
N ARG A 173 -5.11 16.56 15.83
CA ARG A 173 -4.19 15.65 15.15
C ARG A 173 -4.07 16.07 13.72
N MET A 174 -2.84 16.11 13.22
CA MET A 174 -2.54 16.46 11.84
C MET A 174 -1.74 15.33 11.21
N TYR A 175 -2.26 14.85 10.08
CA TYR A 175 -1.64 13.87 9.22
C TYR A 175 -1.49 14.43 7.81
N TYR A 176 -0.51 13.99 7.03
CA TYR A 176 -0.44 14.37 5.62
C TYR A 176 0.24 13.33 4.74
N CYS A 177 -0.07 13.37 3.44
CA CYS A 177 0.54 12.53 2.41
C CYS A 177 0.69 13.31 1.09
N GLU A 178 1.52 12.80 0.19
CA GLU A 178 1.63 13.35 -1.16
C GLU A 178 0.56 12.75 -2.08
N VAL A 179 -0.04 13.59 -2.91
CA VAL A 179 -1.09 13.21 -3.86
C VAL A 179 -0.86 13.86 -5.22
N PRO A 180 -1.36 13.26 -6.32
CA PRO A 180 -1.27 13.87 -7.65
C PRO A 180 -2.02 15.20 -7.73
N GLY A 181 -1.53 16.14 -8.55
CA GLY A 181 -2.20 17.42 -8.82
C GLY A 181 -3.63 17.28 -9.34
N ALA A 182 -3.94 16.18 -10.03
CA ALA A 182 -5.28 15.87 -10.53
C ALA A 182 -6.35 15.81 -9.42
N VAL A 183 -5.97 15.60 -8.16
CA VAL A 183 -6.92 15.64 -7.04
C VAL A 183 -7.57 17.02 -6.90
N PHE A 184 -6.83 18.10 -7.16
CA PHE A 184 -7.40 19.44 -7.18
C PHE A 184 -8.44 19.58 -8.31
N ASP A 185 -8.17 19.04 -9.49
CA ASP A 185 -9.12 19.04 -10.62
C ASP A 185 -10.41 18.29 -10.28
N ASP A 186 -10.30 17.14 -9.60
CA ASP A 186 -11.45 16.36 -9.13
C ASP A 186 -12.31 17.15 -8.14
N CYS A 187 -11.69 17.83 -7.17
CA CYS A 187 -12.39 18.72 -6.26
C CYS A 187 -13.06 19.89 -7.00
N MET A 188 -12.37 20.51 -7.95
CA MET A 188 -12.90 21.61 -8.75
C MET A 188 -14.01 21.17 -9.71
N ALA A 189 -14.04 19.91 -10.14
CA ALA A 189 -15.14 19.35 -10.89
C ALA A 189 -16.44 19.37 -10.08
N VAL A 190 -16.36 19.10 -8.76
CA VAL A 190 -17.51 19.21 -7.85
C VAL A 190 -17.95 20.67 -7.71
N VAL A 191 -17.02 21.60 -7.46
CA VAL A 191 -17.29 23.04 -7.38
C VAL A 191 -18.07 23.53 -8.60
N LYS A 192 -17.61 23.17 -9.81
CA LYS A 192 -18.25 23.54 -11.07
C LYS A 192 -19.61 22.88 -11.26
N LYS A 193 -19.74 21.59 -10.93
CA LYS A 193 -20.98 20.81 -11.05
C LYS A 193 -22.12 21.45 -10.25
N TYR A 194 -21.84 21.91 -9.03
CA TYR A 194 -22.83 22.51 -8.14
C TYR A 194 -22.89 24.04 -8.19
N LYS A 195 -22.05 24.66 -9.05
CA LYS A 195 -21.95 26.12 -9.20
C LYS A 195 -21.67 26.83 -7.86
N MET A 196 -20.77 26.24 -7.08
CA MET A 196 -20.43 26.74 -5.75
C MET A 196 -19.82 28.15 -5.79
N ASP A 197 -19.28 28.58 -6.93
CA ASP A 197 -18.83 29.96 -7.20
C ASP A 197 -19.91 31.03 -7.00
N ASN A 198 -21.18 30.65 -7.06
CA ASN A 198 -22.30 31.57 -6.85
C ASN A 198 -22.82 31.55 -5.40
N TRP A 199 -22.25 30.70 -4.54
CA TRP A 199 -22.70 30.55 -3.18
C TRP A 199 -22.05 31.61 -2.31
N LYS A 200 -22.75 31.99 -1.23
CA LYS A 200 -22.26 33.00 -0.30
C LYS A 200 -21.62 32.34 0.90
N ASP A 201 -20.62 33.02 1.42
CA ASP A 201 -20.07 32.71 2.73
C ASP A 201 -21.03 33.10 3.86
N GLY A 202 -20.86 32.49 5.02
CA GLY A 202 -21.70 32.66 6.20
C GLY A 202 -21.06 32.10 7.48
N PHE A 203 -21.64 32.46 8.62
CA PHE A 203 -21.38 32.01 9.98
C PHE A 203 -21.79 30.55 10.29
N GLY A 204 -22.58 29.90 9.41
CA GLY A 204 -22.96 28.49 9.53
C GLY A 204 -24.36 28.27 10.13
N MET A 205 -24.88 27.04 10.01
CA MET A 205 -26.16 26.63 10.63
C MET A 205 -25.92 25.92 11.95
N THR A 206 -26.87 26.03 12.89
CA THR A 206 -26.84 25.26 14.15
C THR A 206 -26.87 23.76 13.86
N GLY A 207 -25.94 23.00 14.43
CA GLY A 207 -25.83 21.54 14.28
C GLY A 207 -24.62 21.09 13.47
N LYS A 208 -24.47 21.56 12.23
CA LYS A 208 -23.32 21.21 11.37
C LYS A 208 -22.92 22.38 10.47
N MET A 209 -21.61 22.62 10.39
CA MET A 209 -21.01 23.64 9.52
C MET A 209 -20.11 22.96 8.49
N TYR A 210 -20.36 23.25 7.22
CA TYR A 210 -19.48 22.86 6.12
C TYR A 210 -18.89 24.11 5.49
N VAL A 211 -17.61 24.07 5.19
CA VAL A 211 -16.88 25.15 4.53
C VAL A 211 -16.02 24.53 3.44
N VAL A 212 -16.02 25.17 2.26
CA VAL A 212 -15.06 24.87 1.21
C VAL A 212 -14.33 26.15 0.85
N LYS A 213 -13.00 26.11 0.85
CA LYS A 213 -12.16 27.13 0.22
C LYS A 213 -11.45 26.53 -0.99
N TYR A 214 -11.30 27.31 -2.04
CA TYR A 214 -10.65 26.84 -3.27
C TYR A 214 -10.04 27.99 -4.05
N LYS A 215 -8.91 27.72 -4.69
CA LYS A 215 -8.20 28.68 -5.53
C LYS A 215 -8.90 28.80 -6.89
N ASP A 216 -9.24 30.02 -7.29
CA ASP A 216 -9.75 30.38 -8.60
C ASP A 216 -8.88 31.51 -9.18
N GLY A 217 -7.93 31.13 -10.04
CA GLY A 217 -6.83 32.01 -10.41
C GLY A 217 -5.93 32.30 -9.21
N ASP A 218 -5.77 33.59 -8.88
CA ASP A 218 -4.97 34.04 -7.74
C ASP A 218 -5.82 34.29 -6.47
N GLU A 219 -7.14 34.11 -6.54
CA GLU A 219 -8.05 34.35 -5.42
C GLU A 219 -8.42 33.04 -4.71
N LEU A 220 -8.35 33.03 -3.38
CA LEU A 220 -8.89 31.95 -2.55
C LEU A 220 -10.35 32.27 -2.20
N LYS A 221 -11.28 31.62 -2.87
CA LYS A 221 -12.73 31.77 -2.61
C LYS A 221 -13.15 30.90 -1.45
N ARG A 222 -14.17 31.35 -0.70
CA ARG A 222 -14.75 30.62 0.43
C ARG A 222 -16.27 30.56 0.31
N VAL A 223 -16.83 29.38 0.57
CA VAL A 223 -18.28 29.16 0.62
C VAL A 223 -18.64 28.31 1.83
N SER A 224 -19.85 28.47 2.34
CA SER A 224 -20.32 27.71 3.50
C SER A 224 -21.75 27.20 3.32
N SER A 225 -22.15 26.28 4.20
CA SER A 225 -23.48 25.67 4.20
C SER A 225 -24.63 26.60 4.60
N GLU A 226 -24.36 27.82 5.11
CA GLU A 226 -25.44 28.73 5.56
C GLU A 226 -26.28 29.28 4.40
N ASN A 227 -25.65 29.53 3.26
CA ASN A 227 -26.30 30.14 2.11
C ASN A 227 -26.33 29.19 0.90
N MET A 228 -26.27 27.87 1.16
CA MET A 228 -26.29 26.86 0.12
C MET A 228 -27.71 26.68 -0.46
N PRO A 229 -27.85 26.37 -1.77
CA PRO A 229 -29.12 25.98 -2.37
C PRO A 229 -29.63 24.64 -1.80
N GLU A 230 -30.87 24.25 -2.11
CA GLU A 230 -31.50 23.01 -1.59
C GLU A 230 -30.67 21.74 -1.84
N ASN A 231 -29.91 21.69 -2.94
CA ASN A 231 -29.01 20.57 -3.28
C ASN A 231 -27.59 20.74 -2.71
N GLY A 232 -27.37 21.70 -1.82
CA GLY A 232 -26.05 22.09 -1.37
C GLY A 232 -25.33 21.04 -0.54
N GLY A 233 -26.08 20.28 0.27
CA GLY A 233 -25.53 19.16 1.06
C GLY A 233 -24.84 18.11 0.19
N SER A 234 -25.42 17.78 -0.97
CA SER A 234 -24.81 16.82 -1.92
C SER A 234 -23.48 17.29 -2.49
N ALA A 235 -23.23 18.61 -2.57
CA ALA A 235 -21.94 19.12 -3.00
C ALA A 235 -20.85 18.84 -1.96
N PHE A 236 -21.13 19.12 -0.68
CA PHE A 236 -20.21 18.85 0.41
C PHE A 236 -19.96 17.35 0.59
N ASP A 237 -21.00 16.52 0.50
CA ASP A 237 -20.86 15.06 0.54
C ASP A 237 -19.94 14.54 -0.58
N GLU A 238 -20.06 15.10 -1.79
CA GLU A 238 -19.24 14.70 -2.93
C GLU A 238 -17.79 15.17 -2.81
N VAL A 239 -17.55 16.41 -2.34
CA VAL A 239 -16.19 16.89 -2.01
C VAL A 239 -15.54 16.01 -0.94
N SER A 240 -16.27 15.74 0.15
CA SER A 240 -15.81 14.86 1.22
C SER A 240 -15.51 13.45 0.72
N SER A 241 -16.33 12.92 -0.19
CA SER A 241 -16.13 11.61 -0.81
C SER A 241 -14.85 11.55 -1.64
N VAL A 242 -14.59 12.57 -2.48
CA VAL A 242 -13.34 12.69 -3.26
C VAL A 242 -12.14 12.65 -2.32
N LEU A 243 -12.07 13.58 -1.36
CA LEU A 243 -10.92 13.70 -0.46
C LEU A 243 -10.74 12.47 0.43
N SER A 244 -11.83 11.90 0.95
CA SER A 244 -11.78 10.67 1.74
C SER A 244 -11.33 9.46 0.92
N SER A 245 -11.70 9.38 -0.37
CA SER A 245 -11.28 8.29 -1.25
C SER A 245 -9.78 8.39 -1.55
N VAL A 246 -9.29 9.59 -1.86
CA VAL A 246 -7.87 9.88 -2.06
C VAL A 246 -7.10 9.56 -0.78
N TRP A 247 -7.58 9.98 0.38
CA TRP A 247 -6.95 9.66 1.66
C TRP A 247 -6.83 8.16 1.90
N LYS A 248 -7.85 7.37 1.54
CA LYS A 248 -7.78 5.90 1.65
C LYS A 248 -6.73 5.29 0.73
N THR A 249 -6.48 5.90 -0.42
CA THR A 249 -5.49 5.43 -1.40
C THR A 249 -4.07 5.81 -1.01
N TYR A 250 -3.84 7.05 -0.59
CA TYR A 250 -2.49 7.61 -0.38
C TYR A 250 -2.09 7.74 1.09
N GLY A 251 -3.06 7.77 2.01
CA GLY A 251 -2.82 8.04 3.43
C GLY A 251 -2.33 6.86 4.26
N LYS A 252 -2.08 5.68 3.65
CA LYS A 252 -1.57 4.49 4.36
C LYS A 252 -0.23 4.79 5.04
N ASP A 253 0.65 5.50 4.33
CA ASP A 253 2.00 5.86 4.79
C ASP A 253 2.07 7.35 5.16
N ALA A 254 0.95 7.93 5.61
CA ALA A 254 0.87 9.34 5.97
C ALA A 254 1.78 9.68 7.16
N PHE A 255 2.46 10.81 7.02
CA PHE A 255 3.21 11.44 8.11
C PHE A 255 2.24 12.04 9.14
N TRP A 256 2.69 12.17 10.38
CA TRP A 256 1.96 12.87 11.43
C TRP A 256 2.82 13.98 12.05
N VAL A 257 2.19 15.10 12.41
CA VAL A 257 2.86 16.22 13.06
C VAL A 257 2.67 16.10 14.57
N CYS A 258 3.78 16.18 15.31
CA CYS A 258 3.76 16.05 16.76
C CYS A 258 3.07 17.26 17.40
N PRO A 259 2.00 17.09 18.21
CA PRO A 259 1.28 18.22 18.79
C PRO A 259 2.07 18.95 19.89
N GLU A 260 3.16 18.38 20.40
CA GLU A 260 4.00 19.05 21.42
C GLU A 260 5.12 19.90 20.84
N CYS A 261 5.77 19.43 19.76
CA CYS A 261 6.98 20.07 19.24
C CYS A 261 6.88 20.45 17.77
N GLY A 262 5.79 20.11 17.08
CA GLY A 262 5.57 20.45 15.66
C GLY A 262 6.38 19.63 14.67
N SER A 263 7.17 18.64 15.12
CA SER A 263 8.01 17.84 14.24
C SER A 263 7.18 16.86 13.40
N SER A 264 7.55 16.67 12.15
CA SER A 264 6.95 15.69 11.24
C SER A 264 7.57 14.30 11.45
N ASN A 265 6.74 13.26 11.55
CA ASN A 265 7.17 11.91 11.89
C ASN A 265 6.47 10.85 11.01
N SER A 266 7.19 9.77 10.70
CA SER A 266 6.65 8.56 10.04
C SER A 266 6.43 7.39 11.02
N GLY A 267 7.21 7.32 12.11
CA GLY A 267 7.17 6.23 13.10
C GLY A 267 6.12 6.39 14.21
N GLU A 268 6.08 5.43 15.15
CA GLU A 268 5.12 5.39 16.28
C GLU A 268 5.42 6.42 17.40
N TYR A 269 6.62 7.01 17.38
CA TYR A 269 7.08 7.98 18.37
C TYR A 269 7.72 9.17 17.67
N CYS A 270 7.61 10.35 18.27
CA CYS A 270 8.25 11.56 17.80
C CYS A 270 9.77 11.42 17.91
N SER A 271 10.51 11.67 16.83
CA SER A 271 11.98 11.61 16.83
C SER A 271 12.62 12.67 17.70
N GLU A 272 11.96 13.82 17.87
CA GLU A 272 12.50 14.96 18.63
C GLU A 272 12.16 14.91 20.12
N CYS A 273 10.92 14.62 20.49
CA CYS A 273 10.48 14.66 21.89
C CYS A 273 10.11 13.30 22.49
N GLY A 274 10.11 12.22 21.70
CA GLY A 274 9.77 10.87 22.16
C GLY A 274 8.30 10.63 22.46
N ARG A 275 7.40 11.62 22.25
CA ARG A 275 5.96 11.45 22.43
C ARG A 275 5.41 10.40 21.47
N LYS A 276 4.55 9.51 21.98
CA LYS A 276 3.84 8.52 21.15
C LYS A 276 2.86 9.20 20.19
N LYS A 277 2.73 8.64 18.98
CA LYS A 277 1.74 9.01 17.96
C LYS A 277 0.32 9.05 18.57
N PRO A 278 -0.49 10.10 18.28
CA PRO A 278 -1.78 10.34 18.92
C PRO A 278 -2.95 9.50 18.39
#